data_AF-A0A2J8WDH6-F1
#
_entry.id   AF-A0A2J8WDH6-F1
#
_cell.length_a   1.000
_cell.length_b   1.000
_cell.length_c   1.000
_cell.angle_alpha   90.00
_cell.angle_beta   90.00
_cell.angle_gamma   90.00
#
_symmetry.space_group_name_H-M   'P 1'
#
loop_
_entity.id
_entity.type
_entity.pdbx_description
1 polymer ?
#
loop_
_entity_poly.entity_id
_entity_poly.type
_entity_poly.pdbx_seq_one_letter_code
_entity_poly.pdbx_strand_id
1 'polypeptide(L)'
;MTAEKALPLGNGKAAEEARESEAPGGGCSSGGAAPARDPRDKRDKAVHERGHWNNKVEFVLSVAGEIIGLGNVWRFPYLCYKNGGGAFLIPYVVFFICCGIPVFFLETALGQFTSEGGITCWRKVCPLFEGIGYATQVIEAHLNVYYIIILAWAIFYLSNCFTTELPWATCGHEWNTENCVEFQKLNVSNYSHVSLQNATSPVMEFWE
;
A
#
# COMPACT_ATOMS: atom_id res chain seq x y z
N MET A 1 18.01 16.18 8.69
CA MET A 1 18.78 17.44 8.83
C MET A 1 18.07 18.47 7.98
N THR A 2 17.56 19.61 8.42
CA THR A 2 17.50 20.31 9.71
C THR A 2 16.27 21.20 9.59
N ALA A 3 15.40 21.18 10.60
CA ALA A 3 14.44 22.26 10.84
C ALA A 3 14.16 22.28 12.35
N GLU A 4 15.15 22.79 13.08
CA GLU A 4 14.87 23.38 14.38
C GLU A 4 14.09 24.68 14.15
N LYS A 5 12.91 24.76 14.75
CA LYS A 5 12.44 26.01 15.35
C LYS A 5 11.73 25.64 16.64
N ALA A 6 12.39 25.97 17.73
CA ALA A 6 11.88 25.80 19.08
C ALA A 6 10.65 26.68 19.34
N LEU A 7 9.83 26.14 20.25
CA LEU A 7 8.59 26.63 20.86
C LEU A 7 8.68 28.06 21.46
N PRO A 8 7.54 28.66 21.84
CA PRO A 8 7.20 28.56 23.26
C PRO A 8 5.75 28.13 23.56
N LEU A 9 5.63 27.60 24.77
CA LEU A 9 4.46 27.10 25.48
C LEU A 9 3.23 28.03 25.48
N GLY A 10 2.03 27.43 25.56
CA GLY A 10 0.81 28.15 25.93
C GLY A 10 -0.45 27.28 25.91
N ASN A 11 -0.61 26.44 26.95
CA ASN A 11 -1.90 25.85 27.32
C ASN A 11 -2.95 26.95 27.54
N GLY A 12 -4.18 26.74 27.05
CA GLY A 12 -5.37 27.47 27.49
C GLY A 12 -6.00 28.37 26.42
N LYS A 13 -6.89 27.82 25.59
CA LYS A 13 -7.81 28.62 24.78
C LYS A 13 -9.16 27.94 24.53
N ALA A 14 -9.65 27.22 25.54
CA ALA A 14 -11.00 26.64 25.56
C ALA A 14 -11.95 27.36 26.55
N ALA A 15 -11.51 28.44 27.20
CA ALA A 15 -12.25 29.07 28.31
C ALA A 15 -12.62 30.55 28.11
N GLU A 16 -12.30 31.17 26.98
CA GLU A 16 -12.44 32.63 26.77
C GLU A 16 -13.47 33.00 25.69
N GLU A 17 -14.44 32.13 25.40
CA GLU A 17 -15.54 32.43 24.46
C GLU A 17 -16.92 32.52 25.14
N ALA A 18 -17.00 32.35 26.46
CA ALA A 18 -18.28 32.23 27.17
C ALA A 18 -18.73 33.49 27.94
N ARG A 19 -18.06 34.63 27.83
CA ARG A 19 -18.39 35.77 28.69
C ARG A 19 -18.15 37.11 28.02
N GLU A 20 -19.12 37.54 27.22
CA GLU A 20 -19.58 38.95 27.17
C GLU A 20 -20.83 39.07 26.30
N SER A 21 -21.97 38.87 26.96
CA SER A 21 -23.29 39.29 26.48
C SER A 21 -23.88 40.22 27.53
N GLU A 22 -23.64 41.53 27.41
CA GLU A 22 -24.41 42.57 28.11
C GLU A 22 -24.24 43.91 27.37
N ALA A 23 -25.36 44.50 26.94
CA ALA A 23 -25.46 45.84 26.34
C ALA A 23 -25.47 46.93 27.45
N PRO A 24 -25.27 48.27 27.20
CA PRO A 24 -26.25 49.08 26.45
C PRO A 24 -25.72 50.33 25.68
N GLY A 25 -26.51 50.77 24.69
CA GLY A 25 -26.86 52.19 24.47
C GLY A 25 -25.90 53.16 23.74
N GLY A 26 -26.38 53.69 22.60
CA GLY A 26 -26.17 55.10 22.21
C GLY A 26 -25.36 55.39 20.94
N GLY A 27 -25.99 56.03 19.94
CA GLY A 27 -25.30 56.88 18.96
C GLY A 27 -25.49 56.53 17.48
N CYS A 28 -26.17 57.41 16.75
CA CYS A 28 -26.41 57.39 15.30
C CYS A 28 -25.16 57.67 14.44
N SER A 29 -25.09 57.01 13.27
CA SER A 29 -24.89 57.59 11.91
C SER A 29 -23.82 56.93 11.03
N SER A 30 -24.33 56.26 9.99
CA SER A 30 -23.88 56.17 8.60
C SER A 30 -22.42 55.82 8.25
N GLY A 31 -22.27 54.70 7.55
CA GLY A 31 -21.34 54.60 6.42
C GLY A 31 -20.42 53.38 6.42
N GLY A 32 -20.77 52.37 5.62
CA GLY A 32 -19.85 51.31 5.19
C GLY A 32 -19.95 50.02 6.00
N ALA A 33 -20.89 49.14 5.62
CA ALA A 33 -20.86 47.75 6.06
C ALA A 33 -19.61 47.07 5.45
N ALA A 34 -18.64 46.71 6.30
CA ALA A 34 -17.62 45.74 5.91
C ALA A 34 -18.34 44.44 5.48
N PRO A 35 -17.97 43.82 4.35
CA PRO A 35 -18.65 42.61 3.91
C PRO A 35 -18.44 41.51 4.96
N ALA A 36 -19.55 40.97 5.47
CA ALA A 36 -19.53 39.79 6.31
C ALA A 36 -18.80 38.66 5.55
N ARG A 37 -17.70 38.14 6.13
CA ARG A 37 -16.97 37.00 5.55
C ARG A 37 -17.92 35.82 5.48
N ASP A 38 -18.26 35.42 4.25
CA ASP A 38 -19.12 34.27 3.98
C ASP A 38 -18.50 33.00 4.60
N PRO A 39 -19.21 32.27 5.48
CA PRO A 39 -18.75 30.99 6.02
C PRO A 39 -18.41 29.94 4.95
N ARG A 40 -18.92 30.10 3.72
CA ARG A 40 -18.58 29.26 2.56
C ARG A 40 -17.13 29.43 2.11
N ASP A 41 -16.57 30.65 2.15
CA ASP A 41 -15.16 30.91 1.79
C ASP A 41 -14.17 30.22 2.76
N LYS A 42 -14.54 30.06 4.04
CA LYS A 42 -13.75 29.26 5.00
C LYS A 42 -13.83 27.77 4.71
N ARG A 43 -14.99 27.29 4.25
CA ARG A 43 -15.22 25.87 3.94
C ARG A 43 -14.50 25.48 2.64
N ASP A 44 -14.51 26.34 1.63
CA ASP A 44 -13.82 26.13 0.36
C ASP A 44 -12.29 26.17 0.51
N LYS A 45 -11.76 27.02 1.40
CA LYS A 45 -10.33 27.04 1.77
C LYS A 45 -9.89 25.78 2.52
N ALA A 46 -10.73 25.24 3.41
CA ALA A 46 -10.44 24.01 4.13
C ALA A 46 -10.45 22.77 3.22
N VAL A 47 -11.23 22.77 2.14
CA VAL A 47 -11.26 21.69 1.13
C VAL A 47 -10.04 21.73 0.21
N HIS A 48 -9.40 22.90 0.05
CA HIS A 48 -8.25 23.09 -0.83
C HIS A 48 -6.88 22.87 -0.16
N GLU A 49 -6.82 22.69 1.17
CA GLU A 49 -5.57 22.50 1.89
C GLU A 49 -5.21 21.00 1.94
N ARG A 50 -4.00 20.66 1.47
CA ARG A 50 -3.52 19.27 1.45
C ARG A 50 -3.45 18.71 2.86
N GLY A 51 -4.01 17.52 3.05
CA GLY A 51 -3.88 16.77 4.30
C GLY A 51 -2.41 16.47 4.62
N HIS A 52 -2.01 16.68 5.87
CA HIS A 52 -0.69 16.32 6.38
C HIS A 52 -0.80 15.06 7.22
N TRP A 53 0.28 14.27 7.26
CA TRP A 53 0.40 13.15 8.19
C TRP A 53 0.40 13.66 9.63
N ASN A 54 -0.34 12.96 10.50
CA ASN A 54 -0.42 13.33 11.91
C ASN A 54 0.87 12.96 12.65
N ASN A 55 1.52 11.85 12.23
CA ASN A 55 2.81 11.43 12.76
C ASN A 55 3.75 10.88 11.68
N LYS A 56 5.07 11.01 11.91
CA LYS A 56 6.12 10.44 11.03
C LYS A 56 6.04 8.92 10.94
N VAL A 57 5.59 8.26 12.02
CA VAL A 57 5.44 6.80 12.06
C VAL A 57 4.35 6.34 11.09
N GLU A 58 3.24 7.07 10.98
CA GLU A 58 2.16 6.76 10.03
C GLU A 58 2.71 6.77 8.60
N PHE A 59 3.48 7.81 8.25
CA PHE A 59 4.15 7.90 6.95
C PHE A 59 5.08 6.71 6.70
N VAL A 60 5.95 6.37 7.66
CA VAL A 60 6.90 5.24 7.51
C VAL A 60 6.16 3.92 7.38
N LEU A 61 5.08 3.70 8.14
CA LEU A 61 4.28 2.48 8.07
C LEU A 61 3.53 2.38 6.74
N SER A 62 2.99 3.47 6.22
CA SER A 62 2.36 3.49 4.89
C SER A 62 3.36 3.13 3.79
N VAL A 63 4.56 3.71 3.83
CA VAL A 63 5.64 3.40 2.89
C VAL A 63 6.11 1.95 3.02
N ALA A 64 6.26 1.44 4.25
CA ALA A 64 6.68 0.06 4.47
C ALA A 64 5.61 -0.94 3.97
N GLY A 65 4.33 -0.62 4.14
CA GLY A 65 3.22 -1.42 3.60
C GLY A 65 3.22 -1.50 2.08
N GLU A 66 3.60 -0.41 1.41
CA GLU A 66 3.72 -0.37 -0.06
C GLU A 66 4.91 -1.22 -0.56
N ILE A 67 6.05 -1.15 0.12
CA ILE A 67 7.28 -1.85 -0.31
C ILE A 67 7.22 -3.37 -0.02
N ILE A 68 6.53 -3.76 1.06
CA ILE A 68 6.46 -5.17 1.49
C ILE A 68 5.24 -5.84 0.85
N GLY A 69 5.46 -6.48 -0.31
CA GLY A 69 4.42 -7.25 -1.02
C GLY A 69 4.63 -8.77 -1.02
N LEU A 70 3.63 -9.50 -1.54
CA LEU A 70 3.67 -10.96 -1.76
C LEU A 70 4.87 -11.39 -2.63
N GLY A 71 5.31 -10.52 -3.54
CA GLY A 71 6.52 -10.76 -4.34
C GLY A 71 7.77 -11.01 -3.49
N ASN A 72 7.91 -10.35 -2.34
CA ASN A 72 9.06 -10.57 -1.45
C ASN A 72 9.02 -11.96 -0.80
N VAL A 73 7.83 -12.55 -0.64
CA VAL A 73 7.64 -13.85 0.03
C VAL A 73 7.94 -15.02 -0.91
N TRP A 74 7.45 -15.00 -2.16
CA TRP A 74 7.66 -16.11 -3.09
C TRP A 74 8.70 -15.84 -4.19
N ARG A 75 8.84 -14.59 -4.66
CA ARG A 75 9.57 -14.32 -5.90
C ARG A 75 11.05 -14.18 -5.58
N PHE A 76 11.34 -13.49 -4.49
CA PHE A 76 12.72 -13.31 -4.03
C PHE A 76 13.38 -14.65 -3.70
N PRO A 77 12.80 -15.56 -2.88
CA PRO A 77 13.41 -16.86 -2.63
C PRO A 77 13.54 -17.72 -3.88
N TYR A 78 12.51 -17.72 -4.75
CA TYR A 78 12.56 -18.44 -6.03
C TYR A 78 13.72 -17.96 -6.92
N LEU A 79 13.89 -16.64 -7.02
CA LEU A 79 14.94 -16.04 -7.85
C LEU A 79 16.34 -16.26 -7.26
N CYS A 80 16.48 -16.19 -5.93
CA CYS A 80 17.72 -16.55 -5.24
C CYS A 80 18.09 -17.99 -5.53
N TYR A 81 17.15 -18.93 -5.35
CA TYR A 81 17.39 -20.36 -5.58
C TYR A 81 17.83 -20.63 -7.02
N LYS A 82 17.13 -20.06 -8.02
CA LYS A 82 17.44 -20.29 -9.44
C LYS A 82 18.79 -19.69 -9.88
N ASN A 83 19.24 -18.60 -9.27
CA ASN A 83 20.44 -17.85 -9.70
C ASN A 83 21.68 -18.10 -8.81
N GLY A 84 21.83 -19.31 -8.25
CA GLY A 84 23.02 -19.67 -7.48
C GLY A 84 22.90 -19.41 -5.97
N GLY A 85 21.67 -19.41 -5.44
CA GLY A 85 21.39 -19.34 -4.01
C GLY A 85 21.91 -18.06 -3.38
N GLY A 86 22.75 -18.21 -2.35
CA GLY A 86 23.33 -17.08 -1.62
C GLY A 86 24.25 -16.18 -2.44
N ALA A 87 24.84 -16.67 -3.54
CA ALA A 87 25.70 -15.85 -4.40
C ALA A 87 24.93 -14.73 -5.11
N PHE A 88 23.63 -14.93 -5.37
CA PHE A 88 22.75 -13.92 -5.96
C PHE A 88 22.58 -12.67 -5.08
N LEU A 89 22.83 -12.78 -3.76
CA LEU A 89 22.72 -11.66 -2.84
C LEU A 89 23.76 -10.56 -3.12
N ILE A 90 24.94 -10.92 -3.65
CA ILE A 90 26.00 -9.95 -3.94
C ILE A 90 25.54 -8.92 -5.00
N PRO A 91 25.16 -9.32 -6.22
CA PRO A 91 24.65 -8.36 -7.19
C PRO A 91 23.35 -7.72 -6.73
N TYR A 92 22.47 -8.45 -6.02
CA TYR A 92 21.21 -7.90 -5.51
C TYR A 92 21.44 -6.69 -4.57
N VAL A 93 22.34 -6.81 -3.59
CA VAL A 93 22.66 -5.73 -2.65
C VAL A 93 23.36 -4.57 -3.36
N VAL A 94 24.24 -4.83 -4.33
CA VAL A 94 24.88 -3.77 -5.13
C VAL A 94 23.84 -2.97 -5.90
N PHE A 95 22.94 -3.61 -6.64
CA PHE A 95 21.86 -2.92 -7.36
C PHE A 95 20.88 -2.22 -6.41
N PHE A 96 20.61 -2.81 -5.24
CA PHE A 96 19.77 -2.19 -4.23
C PHE A 96 20.36 -0.87 -3.72
N ILE A 97 21.66 -0.84 -3.39
CA ILE A 97 22.32 0.36 -2.90
C ILE A 97 22.57 1.38 -4.02
N CYS A 98 22.98 0.94 -5.21
CA CYS A 98 23.33 1.83 -6.32
C CYS A 98 22.12 2.37 -7.08
N CYS A 99 21.00 1.62 -7.14
CA CYS A 99 19.82 2.00 -7.94
C CYS A 99 18.56 2.05 -7.07
N GLY A 100 18.31 1.06 -6.22
CA GLY A 100 17.10 0.99 -5.40
C GLY A 100 16.96 2.18 -4.44
N ILE A 101 17.94 2.40 -3.57
CA ILE A 101 17.93 3.49 -2.57
C ILE A 101 17.89 4.87 -3.26
N PRO A 102 18.71 5.18 -4.28
CA PRO A 102 18.67 6.49 -4.93
C PRO A 102 17.35 6.78 -5.63
N VAL A 103 16.74 5.81 -6.32
CA VAL A 103 15.44 5.99 -6.98
C VAL A 103 14.32 6.18 -5.96
N PHE A 104 14.31 5.37 -4.90
CA PHE A 104 13.34 5.51 -3.82
C PHE A 104 13.42 6.88 -3.12
N PHE A 105 14.66 7.33 -2.86
CA PHE A 105 14.89 8.64 -2.27
C PHE A 105 14.47 9.78 -3.20
N LEU A 106 14.78 9.67 -4.50
CA LEU A 106 14.39 10.66 -5.50
C LEU A 106 12.87 10.80 -5.59
N GLU A 107 12.13 9.68 -5.67
CA GLU A 107 10.67 9.66 -5.75
C GLU A 107 10.05 10.31 -4.50
N THR A 108 10.53 9.91 -3.32
CA THR A 108 10.03 10.43 -2.04
C THR A 108 10.32 11.92 -1.89
N ALA A 109 11.55 12.35 -2.22
CA ALA A 109 11.95 13.75 -2.15
C ALA A 109 11.16 14.61 -3.14
N LEU A 110 10.90 14.10 -4.35
CA LEU A 110 10.11 14.78 -5.37
C LEU A 110 8.65 14.96 -4.95
N GLY A 111 8.03 13.92 -4.38
CA GLY A 111 6.67 13.98 -3.85
C GLY A 111 6.52 14.92 -2.65
N GLN A 112 7.55 15.01 -1.81
CA GLN A 112 7.59 15.96 -0.69
C GLN A 112 7.82 17.40 -1.18
N PHE A 113 8.73 17.60 -2.13
CA PHE A 113 9.08 18.93 -2.67
C PHE A 113 7.94 19.57 -3.45
N THR A 114 7.32 18.83 -4.38
CA THR A 114 6.22 19.36 -5.19
C THR A 114 4.92 19.47 -4.40
N SER A 115 4.78 18.64 -3.38
CA SER A 115 3.59 18.51 -2.54
C SER A 115 2.30 18.25 -3.32
N GLU A 116 2.42 17.53 -4.44
CA GLU A 116 1.36 17.30 -5.43
C GLU A 116 1.23 15.80 -5.73
N GLY A 117 0.17 15.41 -6.45
CA GLY A 117 -0.01 14.02 -6.90
C GLY A 117 0.94 13.65 -8.05
N GLY A 118 1.05 12.36 -8.37
CA GLY A 118 1.99 11.86 -9.39
C GLY A 118 1.86 12.54 -10.76
N ILE A 119 0.63 12.82 -11.22
CA ILE A 119 0.38 13.50 -12.51
C ILE A 119 0.73 14.99 -12.42
N THR A 120 0.24 15.70 -11.40
CA THR A 120 0.45 17.15 -11.27
C THR A 120 1.89 17.51 -10.91
N CYS A 121 2.62 16.59 -10.27
CA CYS A 121 4.06 16.68 -10.02
C CYS A 121 4.86 16.85 -11.32
N TRP A 122 4.66 15.95 -12.30
CA TRP A 122 5.37 16.02 -13.59
C TRP A 122 5.06 17.31 -14.35
N ARG A 123 3.82 17.80 -14.29
CA ARG A 123 3.42 19.07 -14.90
C ARG A 123 4.17 20.29 -14.34
N LYS A 124 4.50 20.29 -13.03
CA LYS A 124 5.29 21.37 -12.39
C LYS A 124 6.79 21.27 -12.65
N VAL A 125 7.30 20.04 -12.76
CA VAL A 125 8.74 19.80 -12.96
C VAL A 125 9.12 19.97 -14.44
N CYS A 126 8.45 19.24 -15.32
CA CYS A 126 8.64 19.32 -16.76
C CYS A 126 7.37 18.86 -17.48
N PRO A 127 6.56 19.77 -18.07
CA PRO A 127 5.29 19.42 -18.70
C PRO A 127 5.44 18.47 -19.90
N LEU A 128 6.62 18.40 -20.53
CA LEU A 128 6.89 17.43 -21.58
C LEU A 128 6.78 15.96 -21.08
N PHE A 129 7.06 15.73 -19.80
CA PHE A 129 7.03 14.41 -19.17
C PHE A 129 5.72 14.13 -18.42
N GLU A 130 4.66 14.91 -18.65
CA GLU A 130 3.34 14.68 -18.05
C GLU A 130 2.79 13.27 -18.35
N GLY A 131 3.14 12.70 -19.51
CA GLY A 131 2.79 11.33 -19.88
C GLY A 131 3.30 10.25 -18.91
N ILE A 132 4.41 10.50 -18.18
CA ILE A 132 4.95 9.57 -17.18
C ILE A 132 3.94 9.39 -16.03
N GLY A 133 3.30 10.48 -15.58
CA GLY A 133 2.31 10.43 -14.52
C GLY A 133 1.09 9.59 -14.91
N TYR A 134 0.57 9.79 -16.12
CA TYR A 134 -0.54 8.99 -16.64
C TYR A 134 -0.17 7.51 -16.84
N ALA A 135 1.01 7.24 -17.39
CA ALA A 135 1.50 5.87 -17.57
C ALA A 135 1.61 5.13 -16.23
N THR A 136 2.18 5.79 -15.21
CA THR A 136 2.29 5.24 -13.85
C THR A 136 0.91 4.92 -13.29
N GLN A 137 -0.07 5.82 -13.44
CA GLN A 137 -1.44 5.58 -12.95
C GLN A 137 -2.13 4.39 -13.63
N VAL A 138 -1.90 4.19 -14.93
CA VAL A 138 -2.45 3.04 -15.67
C VAL A 138 -1.82 1.73 -15.24
N ILE A 139 -0.50 1.73 -14.99
CA ILE A 139 0.23 0.57 -14.46
C ILE A 139 -0.34 0.22 -13.08
N GLU A 140 -0.45 1.18 -12.16
CA GLU A 140 -1.01 0.95 -10.82
C GLU A 140 -2.46 0.44 -10.85
N ALA A 141 -3.28 0.95 -11.78
CA ALA A 141 -4.64 0.46 -11.95
C ALA A 141 -4.65 -1.02 -12.38
N HIS A 142 -3.78 -1.42 -13.32
CA HIS A 142 -3.64 -2.82 -13.72
C HIS A 142 -3.11 -3.69 -12.58
N LEU A 143 -2.12 -3.18 -11.82
CA LEU A 143 -1.57 -3.88 -10.66
C LEU A 143 -2.68 -4.21 -9.65
N ASN A 144 -3.48 -3.21 -9.29
CA ASN A 144 -4.58 -3.37 -8.34
C ASN A 144 -5.60 -4.42 -8.77
N VAL A 145 -5.99 -4.46 -10.05
CA VAL A 145 -7.00 -5.42 -10.53
C VAL A 145 -6.55 -6.86 -10.31
N TYR A 146 -5.32 -7.22 -10.67
CA TYR A 146 -4.87 -8.60 -10.45
C TYR A 146 -4.55 -8.89 -8.99
N TYR A 147 -4.01 -7.91 -8.24
CA TYR A 147 -3.67 -8.12 -6.83
C TYR A 147 -4.92 -8.38 -5.98
N ILE A 148 -6.05 -7.72 -6.28
CA ILE A 148 -7.32 -7.98 -5.59
C ILE A 148 -7.75 -9.45 -5.77
N ILE A 149 -7.56 -10.04 -6.95
CA ILE A 149 -7.88 -11.47 -7.18
C ILE A 149 -7.00 -12.37 -6.31
N ILE A 150 -5.70 -12.10 -6.22
CA ILE A 150 -4.78 -12.87 -5.37
C ILE A 150 -5.18 -12.75 -3.89
N LEU A 151 -5.54 -11.55 -3.44
CA LEU A 151 -6.02 -11.32 -2.08
C LEU A 151 -7.34 -12.06 -1.81
N ALA A 152 -8.25 -12.10 -2.79
CA ALA A 152 -9.49 -12.87 -2.69
C ALA A 152 -9.21 -14.37 -2.51
N TRP A 153 -8.26 -14.93 -3.28
CA TRP A 153 -7.82 -16.32 -3.08
C TRP A 153 -7.20 -16.52 -1.70
N ALA A 154 -6.36 -15.61 -1.22
CA ALA A 154 -5.78 -15.71 0.12
C ALA A 154 -6.84 -15.70 1.24
N ILE A 155 -7.88 -14.86 1.13
CA ILE A 155 -9.01 -14.84 2.07
C ILE A 155 -9.85 -16.12 1.96
N PHE A 156 -10.03 -16.65 0.76
CA PHE A 156 -10.70 -17.93 0.54
C PHE A 156 -9.93 -19.08 1.22
N TYR A 157 -8.62 -19.14 1.03
CA TYR A 157 -7.75 -20.09 1.74
C TYR A 157 -7.84 -19.91 3.25
N LEU A 158 -7.75 -18.67 3.75
CA LEU A 158 -7.85 -18.37 5.18
C LEU A 158 -9.17 -18.85 5.78
N SER A 159 -10.29 -18.64 5.07
CA SER A 159 -11.61 -19.09 5.50
C SER A 159 -11.68 -20.62 5.63
N ASN A 160 -11.03 -21.33 4.71
CA ASN A 160 -10.97 -22.79 4.72
C ASN A 160 -9.96 -23.36 5.73
N CYS A 161 -9.03 -22.55 6.26
CA CYS A 161 -8.11 -23.00 7.32
C CYS A 161 -8.80 -23.19 8.68
N PHE A 162 -10.05 -22.74 8.84
CA PHE A 162 -10.82 -22.96 10.08
C PHE A 162 -11.53 -24.32 10.12
N THR A 163 -11.38 -25.17 9.11
CA THR A 163 -11.89 -26.55 9.11
C THR A 163 -10.87 -27.53 9.69
N THR A 164 -11.34 -28.65 10.25
CA THR A 164 -10.47 -29.69 10.83
C THR A 164 -9.66 -30.43 9.79
N GLU A 165 -10.28 -30.71 8.64
CA GLU A 165 -9.65 -31.32 7.47
C GLU A 165 -9.66 -30.28 6.36
N LEU A 166 -8.50 -30.06 5.73
CA LEU A 166 -8.36 -29.06 4.67
C LEU A 166 -8.78 -29.69 3.33
N PRO A 167 -9.58 -29.00 2.50
CA PRO A 167 -10.14 -29.59 1.28
C PRO A 167 -9.10 -29.91 0.19
N TRP A 168 -7.88 -29.38 0.30
CA TRP A 168 -6.75 -29.67 -0.59
C TRP A 168 -5.71 -30.62 0.03
N ALA A 169 -5.98 -31.20 1.20
CA ALA A 169 -5.07 -32.13 1.87
C ALA A 169 -5.28 -33.59 1.46
N THR A 170 -6.49 -33.97 1.02
CA THR A 170 -6.87 -35.36 0.74
C THR A 170 -7.40 -35.56 -0.68
N CYS A 171 -7.19 -36.76 -1.21
CA CYS A 171 -7.78 -37.21 -2.46
C CYS A 171 -9.07 -37.97 -2.13
N GLY A 172 -10.23 -37.35 -2.30
CA GLY A 172 -11.51 -37.94 -1.93
C GLY A 172 -12.72 -37.06 -2.16
N HIS A 173 -12.55 -35.97 -2.91
CA HIS A 173 -13.58 -35.01 -3.22
C HIS A 173 -14.07 -35.19 -4.66
N GLU A 174 -15.23 -34.59 -4.98
CA GLU A 174 -15.87 -34.73 -6.30
C GLU A 174 -15.03 -34.16 -7.45
N TRP A 175 -14.11 -33.23 -7.16
CA TRP A 175 -13.19 -32.64 -8.13
C TRP A 175 -11.92 -33.47 -8.36
N ASN A 176 -11.68 -34.54 -7.57
CA ASN A 176 -10.47 -35.32 -7.71
C ASN A 176 -10.54 -36.37 -8.82
N THR A 177 -9.43 -36.59 -9.51
CA THR A 177 -9.31 -37.66 -10.53
C THR A 177 -8.67 -38.92 -9.95
N GLU A 178 -8.71 -40.03 -10.70
CA GLU A 178 -8.04 -41.29 -10.33
C GLU A 178 -6.50 -41.15 -10.24
N ASN A 179 -5.94 -40.06 -10.79
CA ASN A 179 -4.51 -39.76 -10.73
C ASN A 179 -4.08 -38.96 -9.49
N CYS A 180 -5.03 -38.59 -8.62
CA CYS A 180 -4.75 -37.86 -7.40
C CYS A 180 -3.95 -38.72 -6.41
N VAL A 181 -2.82 -38.19 -5.93
CA VAL A 181 -1.98 -38.89 -4.95
C VAL A 181 -1.63 -37.99 -3.76
N GLU A 182 -1.86 -38.53 -2.56
CA GLU A 182 -1.45 -37.90 -1.30
C GLU A 182 0.04 -38.13 -1.02
N PHE A 183 0.91 -37.31 -1.63
CA PHE A 183 2.37 -37.46 -1.55
C PHE A 183 2.94 -37.53 -0.12
N GLN A 184 2.28 -36.90 0.85
CA GLN A 184 2.72 -36.88 2.25
C GLN A 184 2.49 -38.23 2.98
N LYS A 185 1.59 -39.06 2.48
CA LYS A 185 1.28 -40.40 3.04
C LYS A 185 1.88 -41.53 2.19
N LEU A 186 2.59 -41.22 1.11
CA LEU A 186 3.21 -42.23 0.25
C LEU A 186 4.42 -42.87 0.91
N ASN A 187 4.36 -44.20 1.10
CA ASN A 187 5.55 -45.03 1.21
C ASN A 187 6.09 -45.30 -0.21
N VAL A 188 7.17 -44.60 -0.56
CA VAL A 188 7.82 -44.60 -1.89
C VAL A 188 8.19 -46.00 -2.39
N SER A 189 8.28 -46.99 -1.50
CA SER A 189 8.66 -48.37 -1.80
C SER A 189 7.64 -49.17 -2.62
N ASN A 190 6.37 -48.73 -2.72
CA ASN A 190 5.28 -49.56 -3.25
C ASN A 190 4.64 -49.06 -4.56
N TYR A 191 5.05 -47.89 -5.07
CA TYR A 191 4.50 -47.31 -6.29
C TYR A 191 5.44 -47.50 -7.48
N SER A 192 4.90 -47.93 -8.62
CA SER A 192 5.68 -48.04 -9.85
C SER A 192 6.09 -46.65 -10.32
N HIS A 193 7.33 -46.50 -10.78
CA HIS A 193 7.89 -45.22 -11.29
C HIS A 193 7.03 -44.60 -12.41
N VAL A 194 6.26 -45.43 -13.14
CA VAL A 194 5.31 -45.01 -14.18
C VAL A 194 4.05 -44.38 -13.59
N SER A 195 3.55 -44.87 -12.45
CA SER A 195 2.38 -44.31 -11.76
C SER A 195 2.65 -42.93 -11.18
N LEU A 196 3.92 -42.61 -10.87
CA LEU A 196 4.31 -41.31 -10.32
C LEU A 196 4.46 -40.23 -11.40
N GLN A 197 4.71 -40.61 -12.66
CA GLN A 197 4.94 -39.64 -13.75
C GLN A 197 3.68 -38.88 -14.16
N ASN A 198 2.49 -39.47 -13.97
CA ASN A 198 1.20 -38.84 -14.26
C ASN A 198 0.41 -38.46 -12.99
N ALA A 199 1.03 -38.56 -11.81
CA ALA A 199 0.36 -38.28 -10.55
C ALA A 199 0.19 -36.78 -10.31
N THR A 200 -1.03 -36.38 -9.95
CA THR A 200 -1.41 -35.02 -9.58
C THR A 200 -1.55 -34.93 -8.05
N SER A 201 -1.21 -33.78 -7.47
CA SER A 201 -1.42 -33.56 -6.03
C SER A 201 -2.84 -33.05 -5.76
N PRO A 202 -3.44 -33.34 -4.60
CA PRO A 202 -4.79 -32.88 -4.25
C PRO A 202 -4.94 -31.36 -4.30
N VAL A 203 -3.87 -30.61 -4.04
CA VAL A 203 -3.85 -29.15 -4.16
C VAL A 203 -3.84 -28.66 -5.60
N MET A 204 -3.23 -29.39 -6.54
CA MET A 204 -3.25 -28.99 -7.95
C MET A 204 -4.65 -29.22 -8.53
N GLU A 205 -5.25 -30.38 -8.29
CA GLU A 205 -6.61 -30.69 -8.78
C GLU A 205 -7.69 -29.79 -8.16
N PHE A 206 -7.46 -29.25 -6.97
CA PHE A 206 -8.39 -28.29 -6.36
C PHE A 206 -8.45 -26.94 -7.12
N TRP A 207 -7.38 -26.57 -7.83
CA TRP A 207 -7.28 -25.30 -8.59
C TRP A 207 -7.27 -25.48 -10.11
N GLU A 208 -7.36 -26.71 -10.60
CA GLU A 208 -7.60 -27.03 -12.02
C GLU A 208 -9.05 -26.77 -12.41
#